data_AF-A0A081TSA5-F1
#
_entry.id   AF-A0A081TSA5-F1
#
_cell.length_a   1.000
_cell.length_b   1.000
_cell.length_c   1.000
_cell.angle_alpha   90.00
_cell.angle_beta   90.00
_cell.angle_gamma   90.00
#
_symmetry.space_group_name_H-M   'P 1'
#
loop_
_entity.id
_entity.type
_entity.pdbx_description
1 polymer ?
#
loop_
_entity_poly.entity_id
_entity_poly.type
_entity_poly.pdbx_seq_one_letter_code
_entity_poly.pdbx_strand_id
1 'polypeptide(L)'
;MKLTFFKRVGEKIRHPFRKENTETVVVSEAVPQPEVDNAAEITINEPSVAMSADKCAEQARCFLLKDNKLVGKPLSSYHPEIRIIHVDSFVNAFLFFLRMCDQRLLTYRQTGEHLHCTAVFPDESGNLYFTNKVTCRNKENTVAVLKIDYMGLKPRISEIRFELNIKK
;
A
#
# COMPACT_ATOMS: atom_id res chain seq x y z
N MET A 1 -13.36 9.72 -13.83
CA MET A 1 -12.63 8.48 -13.46
C MET A 1 -13.45 7.28 -13.96
N LYS A 2 -12.95 6.48 -14.92
CA LYS A 2 -13.78 5.44 -15.59
C LYS A 2 -13.92 4.19 -14.72
N LEU A 3 -15.16 3.74 -14.52
CA LEU A 3 -15.63 2.57 -13.75
C LEU A 3 -14.90 1.23 -14.07
N THR A 4 -14.20 1.15 -15.19
CA THR A 4 -13.40 0.00 -15.63
C THR A 4 -12.12 -0.21 -14.81
N PHE A 5 -11.60 0.84 -14.16
CA PHE A 5 -10.39 0.77 -13.32
C PHE A 5 -10.63 -0.10 -12.08
N PHE A 6 -11.68 0.19 -11.30
CA PHE A 6 -12.06 -0.62 -10.14
C PHE A 6 -12.50 -2.03 -10.55
N LYS A 7 -13.01 -2.23 -11.77
CA LYS A 7 -13.28 -3.58 -12.28
C LYS A 7 -12.01 -4.37 -12.56
N ARG A 8 -10.97 -3.79 -13.18
CA ARG A 8 -9.70 -4.52 -13.45
C ARG A 8 -8.82 -4.68 -12.22
N VAL A 9 -8.72 -3.64 -11.40
CA VAL A 9 -8.06 -3.72 -10.08
C VAL A 9 -8.85 -4.68 -9.21
N GLY A 10 -10.18 -4.58 -9.21
CA GLY A 10 -11.09 -5.51 -8.57
C GLY A 10 -10.92 -6.94 -9.09
N GLU A 11 -10.82 -7.19 -10.39
CA GLU A 11 -10.59 -8.53 -10.97
C GLU A 11 -9.24 -9.09 -10.50
N LYS A 12 -8.17 -8.28 -10.57
CA LYS A 12 -6.85 -8.66 -10.05
C LYS A 12 -6.91 -8.99 -8.56
N ILE A 13 -7.64 -8.20 -7.76
CA ILE A 13 -7.82 -8.37 -6.31
C ILE A 13 -8.77 -9.53 -5.97
N ARG A 14 -9.82 -9.78 -6.74
CA ARG A 14 -10.95 -10.68 -6.40
C ARG A 14 -10.64 -12.14 -6.68
N HIS A 15 -9.69 -12.45 -7.57
CA HIS A 15 -9.28 -13.83 -7.83
C HIS A 15 -8.69 -14.57 -6.61
N PRO A 16 -7.87 -13.96 -5.74
CA PRO A 16 -7.40 -14.62 -4.51
C PRO A 16 -8.45 -14.76 -3.40
N PHE A 17 -9.43 -13.84 -3.26
CA PHE A 17 -10.43 -13.91 -2.17
C PHE A 17 -11.56 -14.92 -2.39
N ARG A 18 -11.65 -15.57 -3.55
CA ARG A 18 -12.74 -16.51 -3.84
C ARG A 18 -12.52 -17.93 -3.28
N LYS A 19 -11.42 -18.16 -2.54
CA LYS A 19 -11.06 -19.49 -2.02
C LYS A 19 -11.14 -19.66 -0.51
N GLU A 20 -11.72 -18.71 0.24
CA GLU A 20 -11.86 -18.86 1.69
C GLU A 20 -13.27 -18.49 2.16
N ASN A 21 -14.06 -19.56 2.32
CA ASN A 21 -15.18 -19.78 3.23
C ASN A 21 -16.37 -18.80 3.22
N THR A 22 -17.40 -19.25 2.51
CA THR A 22 -18.81 -18.97 2.80
C THR A 22 -19.16 -19.56 4.17
N GLU A 23 -19.08 -18.76 5.23
CA GLU A 23 -19.88 -18.99 6.43
C GLU A 23 -20.75 -17.75 6.66
N THR A 24 -22.01 -17.89 6.29
CA THR A 24 -23.10 -16.95 6.52
C THR A 24 -23.36 -16.82 8.02
N VAL A 25 -22.94 -15.71 8.62
CA VAL A 25 -23.46 -15.26 9.91
C VAL A 25 -24.72 -14.43 9.63
N VAL A 26 -25.88 -15.00 9.99
CA VAL A 26 -27.16 -14.30 10.03
C VAL A 26 -27.17 -13.46 11.31
N VAL A 27 -27.24 -12.13 11.19
CA VAL A 27 -27.48 -11.23 12.34
C VAL A 27 -28.86 -10.64 12.20
N SER A 28 -29.71 -10.94 13.19
CA SER A 28 -31.11 -10.58 13.29
C SER A 28 -31.32 -9.09 13.59
N GLU A 29 -32.37 -8.58 12.98
CA GLU A 29 -32.96 -7.24 13.02
C GLU A 29 -33.58 -6.91 14.39
N ALA A 30 -33.35 -5.69 14.92
CA ALA A 30 -34.26 -4.96 15.83
C ALA A 30 -33.78 -3.51 16.12
N VAL A 31 -34.62 -2.52 15.80
CA VAL A 31 -34.66 -1.14 16.37
C VAL A 31 -36.10 -0.95 16.91
N PRO A 32 -36.38 -0.11 17.93
CA PRO A 32 -36.55 1.34 17.70
C PRO A 32 -35.97 2.25 18.82
N GLN A 33 -35.71 3.52 18.46
CA GLN A 33 -35.37 4.64 19.36
C GLN A 33 -36.58 5.10 20.22
N PRO A 34 -36.37 6.04 21.17
CA PRO A 34 -36.84 7.39 20.89
C PRO A 34 -35.89 8.55 21.29
N GLU A 35 -36.18 9.68 20.66
CA GLU A 35 -35.57 11.01 20.70
C GLU A 35 -35.70 11.71 22.06
N VAL A 36 -34.69 12.50 22.46
CA VAL A 36 -34.88 13.70 23.30
C VAL A 36 -33.83 14.75 22.93
N ASP A 37 -34.31 15.91 22.49
CA ASP A 37 -33.60 17.16 22.29
C ASP A 37 -32.84 17.62 23.53
N ASN A 38 -31.63 18.16 23.37
CA ASN A 38 -31.19 19.32 24.14
C ASN A 38 -29.97 19.99 23.49
N ALA A 39 -30.13 21.30 23.25
CA ALA A 39 -29.11 22.20 22.75
C ALA A 39 -27.91 22.27 23.69
N ALA A 40 -26.73 21.94 23.17
CA ALA A 40 -25.46 22.37 23.70
C ALA A 40 -24.61 22.83 22.52
N GLU A 41 -24.22 24.10 22.58
CA GLU A 41 -23.36 24.80 21.63
C GLU A 41 -21.99 24.12 21.62
N ILE A 42 -21.77 23.17 20.70
CA ILE A 42 -20.47 22.56 20.49
C ILE A 42 -19.66 23.55 19.65
N THR A 43 -18.81 24.32 20.32
CA THR A 43 -17.70 25.02 19.67
C THR A 43 -16.90 23.98 18.89
N ILE A 44 -17.08 23.94 17.57
CA ILE A 44 -16.28 23.13 16.68
C ILE A 44 -14.89 23.77 16.66
N ASN A 45 -14.06 23.38 17.62
CA ASN A 45 -12.62 23.54 17.44
C ASN A 45 -12.27 22.66 16.24
N GLU A 46 -11.97 23.31 15.11
CA GLU A 46 -11.36 22.66 13.95
C GLU A 46 -10.25 21.74 14.47
N PRO A 47 -10.27 20.43 14.17
CA PRO A 47 -9.11 19.60 14.44
C PRO A 47 -8.01 20.10 13.52
N SER A 48 -7.06 20.82 14.12
CA SER A 48 -5.91 21.41 13.47
C SER A 48 -5.28 20.44 12.47
N VAL A 49 -5.26 20.85 11.21
CA VAL A 49 -4.69 20.16 10.04
C VAL A 49 -3.17 19.88 10.18
N ALA A 50 -2.55 20.28 11.29
CA ALA A 50 -1.12 20.10 11.58
C ALA A 50 -0.72 18.70 12.08
N MET A 51 -1.66 17.76 12.26
CA MET A 51 -1.36 16.40 12.79
C MET A 51 -0.89 15.37 11.74
N SER A 52 -0.79 15.72 10.44
CA SER A 52 -0.90 14.71 9.37
C SER A 52 0.34 14.45 8.49
N ALA A 53 1.35 15.32 8.46
CA ALA A 53 2.50 15.16 7.56
C ALA A 53 3.52 14.12 8.07
N ASP A 54 3.93 14.25 9.33
CA ASP A 54 4.97 13.41 9.95
C ASP A 54 4.60 11.92 10.02
N LYS A 55 3.30 11.60 10.05
CA LYS A 55 2.82 10.22 10.18
C LYS A 55 3.02 9.39 8.91
N CYS A 56 2.97 10.00 7.72
CA CYS A 56 3.04 9.25 6.47
C CYS A 56 4.44 8.65 6.25
N ALA A 57 5.48 9.49 6.44
CA ALA A 57 6.87 9.07 6.29
C ALA A 57 7.27 8.05 7.38
N GLU A 58 6.87 8.27 8.64
CA GLU A 58 7.12 7.31 9.72
C GLU A 58 6.35 5.99 9.54
N GLN A 59 5.12 6.03 9.01
CA GLN A 59 4.39 4.81 8.67
C GLN A 59 5.15 4.00 7.62
N ALA A 60 5.57 4.63 6.51
CA ALA A 60 6.39 3.96 5.52
C ALA A 60 7.67 3.38 6.13
N ARG A 61 8.35 4.14 6.99
CA ARG A 61 9.55 3.70 7.71
C ARG A 61 9.32 2.43 8.54
N CYS A 62 8.22 2.36 9.29
CA CYS A 62 7.87 1.18 10.11
C CYS A 62 7.63 -0.09 9.29
N PHE A 63 7.15 0.02 8.05
CA PHE A 63 6.97 -1.15 7.18
C PHE A 63 8.24 -1.53 6.41
N LEU A 64 9.08 -0.55 6.10
CA LEU A 64 10.37 -0.77 5.42
C LEU A 64 11.45 -1.30 6.39
N LEU A 65 11.30 -1.00 7.68
CA LEU A 65 12.19 -1.43 8.76
C LEU A 65 11.42 -2.31 9.76
N LYS A 66 11.66 -3.61 9.75
CA LYS A 66 11.16 -4.52 10.78
C LYS A 66 12.26 -4.70 11.84
N ASP A 67 11.98 -4.33 13.09
CA ASP A 67 12.94 -4.41 14.21
C ASP A 67 14.26 -3.68 13.88
N ASN A 68 14.18 -2.49 13.27
CA ASN A 68 15.30 -1.69 12.75
C ASN A 68 16.15 -2.38 11.66
N LYS A 69 15.67 -3.48 11.06
CA LYS A 69 16.31 -4.18 9.94
C LYS A 69 15.50 -3.99 8.65
N LEU A 70 16.20 -3.86 7.53
CA LEU A 70 15.55 -3.73 6.22
C LEU A 70 14.67 -4.95 5.93
N VAL A 71 13.44 -4.69 5.49
CA VAL A 71 12.53 -5.72 5.01
C VAL A 71 13.08 -6.43 3.78
N GLY A 72 12.65 -7.68 3.59
CA GLY A 72 13.06 -8.51 2.45
C GLY A 72 14.51 -8.98 2.53
N LYS A 73 14.95 -9.73 1.53
CA LYS A 73 16.35 -10.14 1.35
C LYS A 73 17.06 -9.14 0.43
N PRO A 74 18.36 -8.86 0.59
CA PRO A 74 19.09 -8.08 -0.41
C PRO A 74 19.09 -8.81 -1.76
N LEU A 75 19.02 -8.07 -2.87
CA LEU A 75 19.13 -8.62 -4.22
C LEU A 75 20.48 -9.32 -4.42
N SER A 76 21.55 -8.68 -3.96
CA SER A 76 22.90 -9.22 -3.96
C SER A 76 23.76 -8.50 -2.91
N SER A 77 24.97 -8.99 -2.67
CA SER A 77 25.96 -8.31 -1.84
C SER A 77 26.37 -6.93 -2.39
N TYR A 78 26.36 -6.78 -3.72
CA TYR A 78 26.70 -5.52 -4.41
C TYR A 78 25.55 -4.50 -4.43
N HIS A 79 24.31 -4.97 -4.31
CA HIS A 79 23.11 -4.13 -4.30
C HIS A 79 22.24 -4.40 -3.06
N PRO A 80 22.74 -4.13 -1.84
CA PRO A 80 21.97 -4.33 -0.61
C PRO A 80 20.77 -3.39 -0.47
N GLU A 81 20.78 -2.26 -1.19
CA GLU A 81 19.73 -1.24 -1.27
C GLU A 81 18.51 -1.70 -2.07
N ILE A 82 18.66 -2.74 -2.90
CA ILE A 82 17.55 -3.37 -3.61
C ILE A 82 17.13 -4.59 -2.80
N ARG A 83 15.86 -4.65 -2.39
CA ARG A 83 15.32 -5.74 -1.58
C ARG A 83 14.36 -6.60 -2.38
N ILE A 84 14.30 -7.88 -2.06
CA ILE A 84 13.36 -8.85 -2.61
C ILE A 84 12.40 -9.27 -1.51
N ILE A 85 11.11 -9.12 -1.77
CA ILE A 85 10.03 -9.65 -0.94
C ILE A 85 9.28 -10.70 -1.75
N HIS A 86 9.14 -11.89 -1.19
CA HIS A 86 8.35 -12.95 -1.81
C HIS A 86 6.88 -12.76 -1.47
N VAL A 87 6.01 -12.87 -2.47
CA VAL A 87 4.56 -12.71 -2.36
C VAL A 87 3.85 -13.79 -3.16
N ASP A 88 2.62 -14.10 -2.81
CA ASP A 88 1.84 -15.11 -3.56
C ASP A 88 1.16 -14.52 -4.80
N SER A 89 1.05 -13.20 -4.88
CA SER A 89 0.40 -12.51 -6.00
C SER A 89 0.78 -11.04 -6.10
N PHE A 90 0.48 -10.44 -7.26
CA PHE A 90 0.51 -8.99 -7.45
C PHE A 90 -0.37 -8.24 -6.44
N VAL A 91 -1.49 -8.83 -6.02
CA VAL A 91 -2.40 -8.23 -5.03
C VAL A 91 -1.72 -8.09 -3.69
N ASN A 92 -1.00 -9.11 -3.25
CA ASN A 92 -0.27 -9.06 -1.98
C ASN A 92 0.83 -7.97 -2.02
N ALA A 93 1.52 -7.81 -3.15
CA ALA A 93 2.45 -6.71 -3.36
C ALA A 93 1.76 -5.34 -3.31
N PHE A 94 0.60 -5.20 -3.96
CA PHE A 94 -0.15 -3.95 -3.96
C PHE A 94 -0.70 -3.60 -2.56
N LEU A 95 -1.21 -4.58 -1.82
CA LEU A 95 -1.65 -4.40 -0.43
C LEU A 95 -0.50 -4.06 0.50
N PHE A 96 0.71 -4.60 0.26
CA PHE A 96 1.90 -4.18 0.98
C PHE A 96 2.18 -2.69 0.76
N PHE A 97 2.14 -2.23 -0.49
CA PHE A 97 2.26 -0.80 -0.83
C PHE A 97 1.20 0.07 -0.14
N LEU A 98 -0.08 -0.33 -0.20
CA LEU A 98 -1.17 0.44 0.41
C LEU A 98 -1.04 0.58 1.92
N ARG A 99 -0.45 -0.40 2.62
CA ARG A 99 -0.23 -0.32 4.07
C ARG A 99 0.81 0.73 4.46
N MET A 100 1.68 1.15 3.53
CA MET A 100 2.72 2.14 3.79
C MET A 100 2.30 3.57 3.47
N CYS A 101 1.19 3.75 2.77
CA CYS A 101 0.78 5.03 2.23
C CYS A 101 -0.51 5.51 2.89
N ASP A 102 -0.66 6.83 3.01
CA ASP A 102 -1.99 7.41 3.12
C ASP A 102 -2.71 7.27 1.78
N GLN A 103 -3.79 6.48 1.76
CA GLN A 103 -4.54 6.18 0.55
C GLN A 103 -5.19 7.42 -0.08
N ARG A 104 -5.38 8.49 0.69
CA ARG A 104 -5.93 9.77 0.23
C ARG A 104 -4.94 10.55 -0.64
N LEU A 105 -3.65 10.28 -0.49
CA LEU A 105 -2.56 10.97 -1.19
C LEU A 105 -2.04 10.19 -2.41
N LEU A 106 -2.71 9.10 -2.77
CA LEU A 106 -2.30 8.25 -3.87
C LEU A 106 -2.74 8.83 -5.23
N THR A 107 -1.75 8.97 -6.12
CA THR A 107 -2.00 9.25 -7.53
C THR A 107 -1.93 7.97 -8.33
N TYR A 108 -2.97 7.69 -9.11
CA TYR A 108 -3.07 6.52 -9.98
C TYR A 108 -2.94 6.93 -11.44
N ARG A 109 -2.07 6.25 -12.18
CA ARG A 109 -1.95 6.37 -13.64
C ARG A 109 -1.91 4.99 -14.28
N GLN A 110 -2.64 4.84 -15.37
CA GLN A 110 -2.56 3.65 -16.21
C GLN A 110 -1.92 4.03 -17.55
N THR A 111 -0.86 3.31 -17.93
CA THR A 111 -0.21 3.47 -19.23
C THR A 111 -0.11 2.09 -19.88
N GLY A 112 -0.89 1.86 -20.94
CA GLY A 112 -1.06 0.53 -21.51
C GLY A 112 -1.69 -0.44 -20.49
N GLU A 113 -1.02 -1.57 -20.27
CA GLU A 113 -1.44 -2.61 -19.32
C GLU A 113 -0.84 -2.44 -17.92
N HIS A 114 -0.06 -1.37 -17.73
CA HIS A 114 0.66 -1.14 -16.50
C HIS A 114 -0.07 -0.15 -15.58
N LEU A 115 -0.13 -0.53 -14.31
CA LEU A 115 -0.52 0.31 -13.19
C LEU A 115 0.72 1.06 -12.69
N HIS A 116 0.55 2.34 -12.44
CA HIS A 116 1.52 3.20 -11.78
C HIS A 116 0.80 3.91 -10.63
N CYS A 117 1.32 3.73 -9.42
CA CYS A 117 0.80 4.38 -8.21
C CYS A 117 1.93 5.17 -7.57
N THR A 118 1.69 6.44 -7.30
CA THR A 118 2.64 7.31 -6.59
C THR A 118 2.02 7.77 -5.28
N ALA A 119 2.77 7.68 -4.18
CA ALA A 119 2.46 8.33 -2.91
C ALA A 119 3.54 9.39 -2.66
N VAL A 120 3.16 10.66 -2.56
CA VAL A 120 4.09 11.74 -2.20
C VAL A 120 3.94 12.00 -0.71
N PHE A 121 5.05 12.07 0.02
CA PHE A 121 4.98 12.40 1.43
C PHE A 121 4.69 13.90 1.59
N PRO A 122 3.71 14.30 2.44
CA PRO A 122 3.36 15.71 2.61
C PRO A 122 4.47 16.59 3.18
N ASP A 123 5.44 15.98 3.86
CA ASP A 123 6.60 16.64 4.47
C ASP A 123 7.76 16.87 3.48
N GLU A 124 7.52 16.63 2.18
CA GLU A 124 8.52 16.74 1.11
C GLU A 124 9.74 15.82 1.30
N SER A 125 9.68 14.85 2.21
CA SER A 125 10.78 13.92 2.49
C SER A 125 11.03 12.90 1.36
N GLY A 126 10.13 12.87 0.38
CA GLY A 126 10.25 12.09 -0.85
C GLY A 126 8.92 11.48 -1.32
N ASN A 127 9.01 10.35 -2.02
CA ASN A 127 7.86 9.64 -2.57
C ASN A 127 8.08 8.13 -2.71
N LEU A 128 6.98 7.40 -2.80
CA LEU A 128 6.91 5.98 -3.10
C LEU A 128 6.27 5.79 -4.47
N TYR A 129 6.88 4.94 -5.31
CA TYR A 129 6.38 4.66 -6.65
C TYR A 129 6.23 3.16 -6.88
N PHE A 130 4.98 2.69 -6.97
CA PHE A 130 4.64 1.29 -7.18
C PHE A 130 4.16 1.04 -8.61
N THR A 131 4.65 -0.03 -9.25
CA THR A 131 4.22 -0.42 -10.59
C THR A 131 4.35 -1.92 -10.87
N ASN A 132 3.51 -2.45 -11.76
CA ASN A 132 3.70 -3.78 -12.37
C ASN A 132 4.51 -3.73 -13.68
N LYS A 133 5.10 -2.58 -14.03
CA LYS A 133 5.99 -2.46 -15.19
C LYS A 133 7.42 -2.87 -14.80
N VAL A 134 7.76 -4.13 -15.02
CA VAL A 134 9.09 -4.69 -14.70
C VAL A 134 10.02 -4.55 -15.91
N THR A 135 11.06 -3.71 -15.80
CA THR A 135 11.98 -3.40 -16.91
C THR A 135 13.30 -4.15 -16.88
N CYS A 136 13.71 -4.73 -15.74
CA CYS A 136 15.01 -5.41 -15.59
C CYS A 136 15.08 -6.76 -16.31
N ARG A 137 16.29 -7.29 -16.59
CA ARG A 137 16.48 -8.57 -17.33
C ARG A 137 16.04 -9.83 -16.58
N ASN A 138 16.01 -9.83 -15.24
CA ASN A 138 15.58 -10.97 -14.42
C ASN A 138 14.07 -10.89 -14.11
N LYS A 139 13.23 -11.02 -15.14
CA LYS A 139 11.78 -10.76 -15.04
C LYS A 139 10.95 -11.93 -14.53
N GLU A 140 11.47 -13.15 -14.60
CA GLU A 140 10.60 -14.34 -14.63
C GLU A 140 9.68 -14.43 -13.41
N ASN A 141 10.12 -13.97 -12.24
CA ASN A 141 9.34 -14.05 -11.01
C ASN A 141 8.85 -12.70 -10.47
N THR A 142 9.36 -11.56 -10.97
CA THR A 142 8.99 -10.24 -10.42
C THR A 142 7.62 -9.80 -10.94
N VAL A 143 6.66 -9.56 -10.04
CA VAL A 143 5.29 -9.12 -10.38
C VAL A 143 5.07 -7.63 -10.20
N ALA A 144 5.87 -7.00 -9.34
CA ALA A 144 5.80 -5.56 -9.09
C ALA A 144 7.13 -5.03 -8.60
N VAL A 145 7.31 -3.72 -8.80
CA VAL A 145 8.45 -2.95 -8.30
C VAL A 145 7.91 -1.76 -7.51
N LEU A 146 8.49 -1.55 -6.33
CA LEU A 146 8.30 -0.34 -5.54
C LEU A 146 9.63 0.40 -5.49
N LYS A 147 9.68 1.59 -6.07
CA LYS A 147 10.81 2.51 -5.94
C LYS A 147 10.56 3.42 -4.75
N ILE A 148 11.61 3.63 -3.97
CA ILE A 148 11.55 4.37 -2.71
C ILE A 148 12.53 5.51 -2.83
N ASP A 149 12.00 6.72 -2.83
CA ASP A 149 12.75 7.94 -2.66
C ASP A 149 12.36 8.50 -1.29
N TYR A 150 13.16 8.20 -0.27
CA TYR A 150 12.88 8.66 1.09
C TYR A 150 14.19 9.08 1.75
N MET A 151 14.37 10.38 1.92
CA MET A 151 15.63 10.96 2.40
C MET A 151 15.94 10.58 3.85
N GLY A 152 14.91 10.34 4.67
CA GLY A 152 15.05 9.97 6.08
C GLY A 152 15.38 8.49 6.33
N LEU A 153 15.35 7.63 5.29
CA LEU A 153 15.49 6.19 5.48
C LEU A 153 16.95 5.76 5.68
N LYS A 154 17.29 5.37 6.90
CA LYS A 154 18.58 4.76 7.24
C LYS A 154 18.35 3.39 7.92
N PRO A 155 18.94 2.30 7.39
CA PRO A 155 19.72 2.19 6.15
C PRO A 155 18.86 2.39 4.89
N ARG A 156 19.48 2.81 3.77
CA ARG A 156 18.77 3.18 2.53
C ARG A 156 18.21 1.94 1.81
N ILE A 157 16.96 2.04 1.37
CA ILE A 157 16.35 1.17 0.34
C ILE A 157 16.02 2.06 -0.86
N SER A 158 16.43 1.67 -2.06
CA SER A 158 16.06 2.37 -3.30
C SER A 158 14.92 1.67 -4.05
N GLU A 159 14.84 0.34 -3.92
CA GLU A 159 13.88 -0.47 -4.66
C GLU A 159 13.52 -1.73 -3.88
N ILE A 160 12.24 -2.11 -3.92
CA ILE A 160 11.74 -3.42 -3.53
C ILE A 160 11.17 -4.11 -4.75
N ARG A 161 11.64 -5.32 -5.01
CA ARG A 161 11.10 -6.24 -6.02
C ARG A 161 10.21 -7.25 -5.32
N PHE A 162 8.98 -7.36 -5.80
CA PHE A 162 8.03 -8.37 -5.33
C PHE A 162 8.10 -9.55 -6.26
N GLU A 163 8.58 -10.69 -5.75
CA GLU A 163 8.74 -11.92 -6.51
C GLU A 163 7.69 -12.96 -6.11
N LEU A 164 7.19 -13.72 -7.08
CA LEU A 164 6.28 -14.82 -6.80
C LEU A 164 6.99 -15.92 -6.02
N ASN A 165 6.32 -16.41 -4.99
CA ASN A 165 6.76 -17.56 -4.21
C ASN A 165 6.49 -18.85 -5.00
N ILE A 166 7.32 -19.12 -6.02
CA ILE A 166 7.21 -20.35 -6.80
C ILE A 166 7.84 -21.46 -5.96
N LYS A 167 7.00 -22.27 -5.31
CA LYS A 167 7.45 -23.56 -4.78
C LYS A 167 7.90 -24.39 -5.98
N LYS A 168 9.22 -24.63 -6.08
CA LYS A 168 9.77 -25.61 -7.02
C LYS A 168 9.44 -27.02 -6.56
#